data_AF-A0A835A7Q0-F1
#
_entry.id   AF-A0A835A7Q0-F1
#
_cell.length_a   1.000
_cell.length_b   1.000
_cell.length_c   1.000
_cell.angle_alpha   90.00
_cell.angle_beta   90.00
_cell.angle_gamma   90.00
#
_symmetry.space_group_name_H-M   'P 1'
#
loop_
_entity.id
_entity.type
_entity.pdbx_description
1 polymer ?
#
loop_
_entity_poly.entity_id
_entity_poly.type
_entity_poly.pdbx_seq_one_letter_code
_entity_poly.pdbx_strand_id
1 'polypeptide(L)'
;MSSPWCTSPRSSSGTATTSPSCSSFTIVLVVPPPGLPGFGTGVTDRIAASNPAISFHTLPPIPDDAHLSTSGKKKKHPFLLLLHLMERYNDALGSFLGSIPRARLHSLVTTMFTTHAVDVASKLNTPAYTFFTSAAATLAVLTQLPALLAGRTTGLVELGEEPLEHLMPEVLPHPDDDELCRTIVNVWTRIMDADGVLVNTFEWLEAGPVQALMDPRCVPGRVLPPVYCIGPLVGDGASGGEAVNRHECSAWLDAQPARSVVFLCFGSRGSLSVEQIREIATGLEMSRQRFLWAFVTHCGWNSTLEAIMAGVPLLCWPLYAEQMLNKVLITVAMGIGVELEGYKAGFIKAAEVETKVRLVMESQEGRELRARVVECKKQACTAMEDGGSSDAAFSRFLSDVENLAERV
;
A
#
# COMPACT_ATOMS: atom_id res chain seq x y z
N MET A 1 3.93 19.30 -14.37
CA MET A 1 3.46 19.28 -12.98
C MET A 1 2.65 20.53 -12.68
N SER A 2 1.40 20.32 -12.30
CA SER A 2 0.58 21.23 -11.51
C SER A 2 -0.12 20.30 -10.52
N SER A 3 0.24 20.36 -9.24
CA SER A 3 -0.44 19.54 -8.24
C SER A 3 -1.89 20.03 -8.14
N PRO A 4 -2.92 19.16 -8.15
CA PRO A 4 -4.32 19.59 -7.95
C PRO A 4 -4.47 20.47 -6.70
N TRP A 5 -3.70 20.12 -5.67
CA TRP A 5 -3.64 20.76 -4.37
C TRP A 5 -2.85 22.08 -4.33
N CYS A 6 -2.19 22.50 -5.41
CA CYS A 6 -1.28 23.68 -5.42
C CYS A 6 -1.11 24.33 -6.81
N THR A 7 -2.16 24.98 -7.34
CA THR A 7 -2.20 26.20 -8.20
C THR A 7 -3.65 26.40 -8.65
N SER A 8 -4.28 27.58 -8.75
CA SER A 8 -3.82 28.99 -8.74
C SER A 8 -4.93 29.91 -8.15
N PRO A 9 -4.71 31.22 -7.91
CA PRO A 9 -5.66 32.06 -7.17
C PRO A 9 -7.01 32.28 -7.86
N ARG A 10 -8.08 32.34 -7.05
CA ARG A 10 -9.49 32.50 -7.47
C ARG A 10 -9.74 33.81 -8.22
N SER A 11 -10.32 33.74 -9.42
CA SER A 11 -10.81 34.89 -10.19
C SER A 11 -12.35 34.93 -10.25
N SER A 12 -12.99 35.13 -9.10
CA SER A 12 -14.43 35.43 -9.02
C SER A 12 -14.69 36.62 -8.08
N SER A 13 -15.57 37.53 -8.52
CA SER A 13 -15.83 38.79 -7.82
C SER A 13 -16.85 38.61 -6.70
N GLY A 14 -16.39 38.29 -5.49
CA GLY A 14 -17.22 38.25 -4.28
C GLY A 14 -16.41 38.01 -3.01
N THR A 15 -16.52 38.94 -2.05
CA THR A 15 -16.09 38.85 -0.63
C THR A 15 -14.90 37.94 -0.31
N ALA A 16 -13.73 38.54 -0.09
CA ALA A 16 -12.49 37.84 0.24
C ALA A 16 -12.63 36.96 1.50
N THR A 17 -12.80 35.66 1.31
CA THR A 17 -12.49 34.63 2.28
C THR A 17 -11.01 34.29 2.17
N THR A 18 -10.31 34.23 3.30
CA THR A 18 -8.88 33.92 3.35
C THR A 18 -8.62 32.50 2.84
N SER A 19 -7.80 32.37 1.81
CA SER A 19 -7.23 31.08 1.41
C SER A 19 -6.42 30.49 2.58
N PRO A 20 -6.48 29.16 2.84
CA PRO A 20 -5.66 28.53 3.87
C PRO A 20 -4.17 28.82 3.71
N SER A 21 -3.45 28.90 4.83
CA SER A 21 -1.99 29.04 4.82
C SER A 21 -1.33 27.83 4.18
N CYS A 22 -0.22 28.04 3.46
CA CYS A 22 0.52 26.97 2.80
C CYS A 22 1.08 25.96 3.83
N SER A 23 0.42 24.81 3.96
CA SER A 23 0.82 23.72 4.84
C SER A 23 2.14 23.10 4.37
N SER A 24 3.21 23.31 5.14
CA SER A 24 4.53 22.73 4.85
C SER A 24 4.62 21.30 5.38
N PHE A 25 4.82 20.34 4.50
CA PHE A 25 5.00 18.93 4.84
C PHE A 25 6.49 18.61 5.04
N THR A 26 6.80 17.72 5.97
CA THR A 26 8.18 17.23 6.20
C THR A 26 8.19 15.71 6.14
N ILE A 27 8.86 15.15 5.14
CA ILE A 27 9.07 13.71 5.02
C ILE A 27 10.32 13.35 5.82
N VAL A 28 10.13 12.56 6.88
CA VAL A 28 11.23 12.04 7.70
C VAL A 28 11.78 10.77 7.07
N LEU A 29 13.08 10.74 6.79
CA LEU A 29 13.79 9.63 6.17
C LEU A 29 14.65 8.91 7.20
N VAL A 30 14.59 7.58 7.19
CA VAL A 30 15.48 6.69 7.95
C VAL A 30 16.60 6.20 7.03
N VAL A 31 17.85 6.27 7.49
CA VAL A 31 18.99 5.65 6.79
C VAL A 31 18.96 4.14 7.07
N PRO A 32 18.84 3.27 6.03
CA PRO A 32 18.89 1.83 6.21
C PRO A 32 20.34 1.35 6.45
N PRO A 33 20.55 0.32 7.28
CA PRO A 33 21.82 -0.41 7.36
C PRO A 33 22.26 -0.98 6.01
N PRO A 34 23.57 -1.17 5.78
CA PRO A 34 24.09 -1.75 4.54
C PRO A 34 23.43 -3.09 4.17
N GLY A 35 22.89 -3.18 2.96
CA GLY A 35 22.22 -4.38 2.45
C GLY A 35 20.70 -4.43 2.61
N LEU A 36 20.08 -3.45 3.29
CA LEU A 36 18.63 -3.23 3.23
C LEU A 36 18.27 -2.23 2.13
N PRO A 37 17.15 -2.43 1.39
CA PRO A 37 16.74 -1.52 0.33
C PRO A 37 16.24 -0.19 0.91
N GLY A 38 16.90 0.91 0.56
CA GLY A 38 16.50 2.27 0.92
C GLY A 38 15.68 2.98 -0.15
N PHE A 39 15.11 4.13 0.21
CA PHE A 39 14.69 5.12 -0.78
C PHE A 39 15.93 5.65 -1.53
N GLY A 40 15.94 5.55 -2.85
CA GLY A 40 17.01 6.12 -3.66
C GLY A 40 16.96 7.65 -3.62
N THR A 41 18.11 8.29 -3.35
CA THR A 41 18.25 9.76 -3.25
C THR A 41 17.71 10.49 -4.48
N GLY A 42 17.96 9.94 -5.68
CA GLY A 42 17.40 10.46 -6.93
C GLY A 42 15.86 10.41 -7.05
N VAL A 43 15.12 9.92 -6.04
CA VAL A 43 13.66 10.09 -5.91
C VAL A 43 13.34 11.28 -4.99
N THR A 44 13.98 11.37 -3.82
CA THR A 44 13.77 12.46 -2.86
C THR A 44 14.11 13.81 -3.46
N ASP A 45 15.23 13.89 -4.19
CA ASP A 45 15.73 15.14 -4.78
C ASP A 45 14.76 15.66 -5.87
N ARG A 46 14.18 14.75 -6.66
CA ARG A 46 13.16 15.11 -7.66
C ARG A 46 11.85 15.57 -7.03
N ILE A 47 11.39 14.92 -5.96
CA ILE A 47 10.16 15.34 -5.26
C ILE A 47 10.35 16.72 -4.62
N ALA A 48 11.50 16.96 -3.97
CA ALA A 48 11.85 18.24 -3.36
C ALA A 48 11.92 19.38 -4.39
N ALA A 49 12.62 19.16 -5.51
CA ALA A 49 12.73 20.15 -6.59
C ALA A 49 11.38 20.46 -7.25
N SER A 50 10.44 19.52 -7.24
CA SER A 50 9.11 19.65 -7.85
C SER A 50 8.05 20.23 -6.92
N ASN A 51 8.23 20.14 -5.60
CA ASN A 51 7.20 20.48 -4.60
C ASN A 51 7.82 21.32 -3.46
N PRO A 52 7.91 22.65 -3.57
CA PRO A 52 8.56 23.50 -2.56
C PRO A 52 7.85 23.53 -1.19
N ALA A 53 6.63 22.99 -1.09
CA ALA A 53 5.92 22.78 0.17
C ALA A 53 6.34 21.48 0.89
N ILE A 54 7.12 20.60 0.25
CA ILE A 54 7.61 19.33 0.80
C ILE A 54 9.11 19.48 1.11
N SER A 55 9.45 19.37 2.40
CA SER A 55 10.83 19.26 2.87
C SER A 55 11.17 17.84 3.27
N PHE A 56 12.46 17.52 3.33
CA PHE A 56 12.96 16.20 3.74
C PHE A 56 13.92 16.34 4.92
N HIS A 57 13.79 15.47 5.92
CA HIS A 57 14.68 15.41 7.07
C HIS A 57 15.19 13.98 7.29
N THR A 58 16.49 13.76 7.11
CA THR A 58 17.11 12.45 7.34
C THR A 58 17.55 12.32 8.79
N LEU A 59 17.00 11.35 9.51
CA LEU A 59 17.41 11.04 10.89
C LEU A 59 18.88 10.56 10.92
N PRO A 60 19.64 10.91 11.97
CA PRO A 60 21.03 10.48 12.10
C PRO A 60 21.13 8.95 12.15
N PRO A 61 22.09 8.32 11.44
CA PRO A 61 22.21 6.87 11.41
C PRO A 61 22.54 6.32 12.80
N ILE A 62 21.75 5.36 13.24
CA ILE A 62 21.94 4.68 14.53
C ILE A 62 23.07 3.64 14.39
N PRO A 63 24.00 3.52 15.35
CA PRO A 63 25.06 2.52 15.29
C PRO A 63 24.55 1.09 15.06
N ASP A 64 25.25 0.38 14.17
CA ASP A 64 25.03 -1.02 13.88
C ASP A 64 25.07 -1.85 15.16
N ASP A 65 24.05 -2.70 15.32
CA ASP A 65 23.95 -3.63 16.44
C ASP A 65 24.32 -5.04 15.94
N ALA A 66 25.20 -5.72 16.67
CA ALA A 66 25.54 -7.12 16.41
C ALA A 66 24.31 -8.05 16.44
N HIS A 67 23.23 -7.66 17.12
CA HIS A 67 21.94 -8.38 17.12
C HIS A 67 21.14 -8.23 15.82
N LEU A 68 21.47 -7.28 14.94
CA LEU A 68 20.93 -7.21 13.57
C LEU A 68 21.71 -8.10 12.57
N SER A 69 22.76 -8.80 13.01
CA SER A 69 23.57 -9.70 12.19
C SER A 69 22.72 -10.79 11.51
N THR A 70 22.79 -10.86 10.19
CA THR A 70 22.24 -11.96 9.39
C THR A 70 23.11 -13.22 9.44
N SER A 71 24.18 -13.24 10.25
CA SER A 71 25.10 -14.35 10.46
C SER A 71 25.00 -14.90 11.89
N GLY A 72 24.45 -16.10 12.03
CA GLY A 72 24.21 -16.76 13.32
C GLY A 72 23.38 -18.04 13.18
N LYS A 73 23.33 -18.88 14.23
CA LYS A 73 22.63 -20.19 14.22
C LYS A 73 21.10 -20.10 14.36
N LYS A 74 20.55 -18.93 14.65
CA LYS A 74 19.12 -18.58 14.50
C LYS A 74 19.05 -17.20 13.86
N LYS A 75 18.59 -17.09 12.62
CA LYS A 75 18.35 -15.79 11.98
C LYS A 75 16.94 -15.33 12.37
N LYS A 76 16.79 -14.10 12.89
CA LYS A 76 15.45 -13.50 13.03
C LYS A 76 14.83 -13.27 11.64
N HIS A 77 13.51 -13.30 11.57
CA HIS A 77 12.79 -13.00 10.32
C HIS A 77 13.09 -11.56 9.85
N PRO A 78 13.35 -11.29 8.56
CA PRO A 78 13.73 -9.95 8.10
C PRO A 78 12.70 -8.85 8.40
N PHE A 79 11.41 -9.20 8.51
CA PHE A 79 10.37 -8.25 8.92
C PHE A 79 10.50 -7.82 10.38
N LEU A 80 10.87 -8.73 11.29
CA LEU A 80 11.14 -8.39 12.70
C LEU A 80 12.34 -7.43 12.81
N LEU A 81 13.41 -7.70 12.04
CA LEU A 81 14.59 -6.83 12.00
C LEU A 81 14.25 -5.42 11.50
N LEU A 82 13.36 -5.29 10.52
CA LEU A 82 12.86 -4.00 10.04
C LEU A 82 12.09 -3.25 11.13
N LEU A 83 11.16 -3.91 11.83
CA LEU A 83 10.37 -3.27 12.88
C LEU A 83 11.23 -2.84 14.09
N HIS A 84 12.11 -3.73 14.58
CA HIS A 84 13.05 -3.40 15.66
C HIS A 84 13.98 -2.23 15.28
N LEU A 85 14.37 -2.12 13.99
CA LEU A 85 15.12 -0.98 13.48
C LEU A 85 14.30 0.32 13.53
N MET A 86 13.05 0.31 13.04
CA MET A 86 12.17 1.48 13.10
C MET A 86 11.91 1.94 14.54
N GLU A 87 11.73 0.99 15.48
CA GLU A 87 11.55 1.29 16.89
C GLU A 87 12.75 2.03 17.50
N ARG A 88 13.99 1.66 17.15
CA ARG A 88 15.20 2.39 17.60
C ARG A 88 15.25 3.83 17.09
N TYR A 89 14.64 4.14 15.94
CA TYR A 89 14.58 5.51 15.41
C TYR A 89 13.59 6.43 16.14
N ASN A 90 12.75 5.93 17.05
CA ASN A 90 11.78 6.73 17.79
C ASN A 90 12.42 7.81 18.69
N ASP A 91 13.60 7.56 19.28
CA ASP A 91 14.29 8.56 20.12
C ASP A 91 14.88 9.70 19.27
N ALA A 92 15.41 9.37 18.09
CA ALA A 92 15.89 10.35 17.11
C ALA A 92 14.72 11.15 16.51
N LEU A 93 13.60 10.48 16.19
CA LEU A 93 12.36 11.11 15.74
C LEU A 93 11.78 12.05 16.80
N GLY A 94 11.73 11.64 18.07
CA GLY A 94 11.26 12.50 19.17
C GLY A 94 12.15 13.71 19.39
N SER A 95 13.47 13.54 19.27
CA SER A 95 14.44 14.63 19.32
C SER A 95 14.26 15.62 18.17
N PHE A 96 13.99 15.13 16.95
CA PHE A 96 13.69 15.97 15.80
C PHE A 96 12.35 16.71 15.94
N LEU A 97 11.27 16.00 16.23
CA LEU A 97 9.93 16.58 16.38
C LEU A 97 9.89 17.60 17.52
N GLY A 98 10.58 17.34 18.65
CA GLY A 98 10.74 18.28 19.75
C GLY A 98 11.59 19.51 19.44
N SER A 99 12.33 19.53 18.33
CA SER A 99 13.03 20.73 17.82
C SER A 99 12.13 21.64 16.97
N ILE A 100 10.98 21.14 16.51
CA ILE A 100 9.99 21.93 15.77
C ILE A 100 9.15 22.72 16.80
N PRO A 101 8.98 24.04 16.64
CA PRO A 101 8.07 24.81 17.49
C PRO A 101 6.65 24.21 17.45
N ARG A 102 6.04 23.90 18.59
CA ARG A 102 4.77 23.15 18.65
C ARG A 102 3.61 23.81 17.90
N ALA A 103 3.60 25.14 17.78
CA ALA A 103 2.67 25.90 16.92
C ALA A 103 2.90 25.74 15.40
N ARG A 104 3.83 24.87 14.98
CA ARG A 104 4.05 24.44 13.58
C ARG A 104 3.95 22.93 13.40
N LEU A 105 3.94 22.15 14.49
CA LEU A 105 3.79 20.70 14.48
C LEU A 105 2.31 20.36 14.73
N HIS A 106 1.58 20.13 13.65
CA HIS A 106 0.12 19.92 13.67
C HIS A 106 -0.26 18.44 13.81
N SER A 107 0.50 17.53 13.20
CA SER A 107 0.27 16.09 13.26
C SER A 107 1.51 15.31 12.81
N LEU A 108 1.63 14.04 13.22
CA LEU A 108 2.54 13.06 12.65
C LEU A 108 1.75 12.03 11.82
N VAL A 109 2.09 11.86 10.54
CA VAL A 109 1.58 10.74 9.72
C VAL A 109 2.64 9.63 9.69
N THR A 110 2.27 8.47 10.22
CA THR A 110 3.10 7.26 10.29
C THR A 110 2.77 6.31 9.14
N THR A 111 3.70 5.43 8.76
CA THR A 111 3.36 4.25 7.94
C THR A 111 2.80 3.12 8.80
N MET A 112 2.08 2.17 8.19
CA MET A 112 1.56 0.97 8.86
C MET A 112 2.63 0.04 9.49
N PHE A 113 3.93 0.28 9.26
CA PHE A 113 5.04 -0.43 9.90
C PHE A 113 5.84 0.42 10.90
N THR A 114 5.39 1.63 11.19
CA THR A 114 6.03 2.58 12.12
C THR A 114 5.09 2.99 13.26
N THR A 115 4.15 2.13 13.64
CA THR A 115 3.08 2.43 14.61
C THR A 115 3.58 2.81 16.00
N HIS A 116 4.79 2.41 16.39
CA HIS A 116 5.41 2.82 17.65
C HIS A 116 5.78 4.32 17.68
N ALA A 117 5.80 5.01 16.54
CA ALA A 117 5.95 6.46 16.48
C ALA A 117 4.72 7.22 17.02
N VAL A 118 3.56 6.56 17.19
CA VAL A 118 2.39 7.12 17.90
C VAL A 118 2.76 7.47 19.35
N ASP A 119 3.60 6.67 20.02
CA ASP A 119 4.09 6.98 21.37
C ASP A 119 4.93 8.25 21.42
N VAL A 120 5.65 8.55 20.33
CA VAL A 120 6.51 9.75 20.21
C VAL A 120 5.65 10.98 20.05
N ALA A 121 4.65 10.92 19.17
CA ALA A 121 3.68 12.00 18.97
C ALA A 121 2.85 12.27 20.24
N SER A 122 2.39 11.21 20.92
CA SER A 122 1.68 11.31 22.21
C SER A 122 2.52 12.02 23.29
N LYS A 123 3.80 11.65 23.47
CA LYS A 123 4.73 12.32 24.40
C LYS A 123 4.95 13.81 24.09
N LEU A 124 4.77 14.21 22.83
CA LEU A 124 4.89 15.59 22.36
C LEU A 124 3.53 16.30 22.25
N ASN A 125 2.46 15.69 22.77
CA ASN A 125 1.07 16.17 22.67
C ASN A 125 0.74 16.60 21.23
N THR A 126 0.98 15.70 20.28
CA THR A 126 0.82 15.91 18.83
C THR A 126 -0.10 14.81 18.27
N PRO A 127 -1.17 15.15 17.52
CA PRO A 127 -2.02 14.16 16.86
C PRO A 127 -1.24 13.20 15.95
N ALA A 128 -1.57 11.91 15.99
CA ALA A 128 -0.87 10.85 15.30
C ALA A 128 -1.81 10.06 14.39
N TYR A 129 -1.49 9.96 13.11
CA TYR A 129 -2.27 9.24 12.11
C TYR A 129 -1.46 8.10 11.52
N THR A 130 -2.12 7.07 10.99
CA THR A 130 -1.46 6.01 10.22
C THR A 130 -1.93 6.02 8.77
N PHE A 131 -0.99 6.05 7.83
CA PHE A 131 -1.24 5.76 6.42
C PHE A 131 -1.10 4.25 6.17
N PHE A 132 -2.23 3.62 5.90
CA PHE A 132 -2.37 2.21 5.58
C PHE A 132 -2.29 2.01 4.05
N THR A 133 -1.18 1.43 3.59
CA THR A 133 -0.84 1.29 2.17
C THR A 133 -1.37 -0.02 1.56
N SER A 134 -2.52 -0.51 2.04
CA SER A 134 -3.21 -1.70 1.54
C SER A 134 -4.74 -1.49 1.60
N ALA A 135 -5.50 -2.51 1.21
CA ALA A 135 -6.96 -2.46 1.04
C ALA A 135 -7.73 -2.19 2.34
N ALA A 136 -8.90 -1.53 2.26
CA ALA A 136 -9.81 -1.39 3.41
C ALA A 136 -10.34 -2.75 3.90
N ALA A 137 -10.53 -3.73 3.02
CA ALA A 137 -10.85 -5.10 3.41
C ALA A 137 -9.72 -5.75 4.22
N THR A 138 -8.47 -5.51 3.84
CA THR A 138 -7.31 -5.96 4.63
C THR A 138 -7.32 -5.29 6.00
N LEU A 139 -7.54 -3.97 6.09
CA LEU A 139 -7.63 -3.28 7.38
C LEU A 139 -8.76 -3.86 8.24
N ALA A 140 -9.98 -4.01 7.69
CA ALA A 140 -11.12 -4.58 8.38
C ALA A 140 -10.81 -5.96 8.95
N VAL A 141 -10.27 -6.88 8.14
CA VAL A 141 -9.90 -8.24 8.56
C VAL A 141 -8.82 -8.22 9.65
N LEU A 142 -7.75 -7.43 9.48
CA LEU A 142 -6.64 -7.39 10.43
C LEU A 142 -7.05 -6.80 11.79
N THR A 143 -7.98 -5.85 11.82
CA THR A 143 -8.51 -5.28 13.08
C THR A 143 -9.36 -6.26 13.89
N GLN A 144 -9.87 -7.34 13.28
CA GLN A 144 -10.54 -8.43 14.01
C GLN A 144 -9.58 -9.38 14.72
N LEU A 145 -8.31 -9.50 14.28
CA LEU A 145 -7.39 -10.52 14.79
C LEU A 145 -7.26 -10.53 16.33
N PRO A 146 -7.16 -9.39 17.04
CA PRO A 146 -7.08 -9.41 18.51
C PRO A 146 -8.37 -9.94 19.16
N ALA A 147 -9.54 -9.67 18.59
CA ALA A 147 -10.82 -10.17 19.08
C ALA A 147 -11.06 -11.65 18.73
N LEU A 148 -10.56 -12.12 17.58
CA LEU A 148 -10.58 -13.54 17.19
C LEU A 148 -9.63 -14.39 18.03
N LEU A 149 -8.50 -13.82 18.48
CA LEU A 149 -7.52 -14.49 19.34
C LEU A 149 -7.87 -14.39 20.83
N ALA A 150 -8.71 -13.43 21.24
CA ALA A 150 -9.08 -13.21 22.64
C ALA A 150 -9.69 -14.47 23.30
N GLY A 151 -9.03 -14.97 24.34
CA GLY A 151 -9.49 -16.14 25.10
C GLY A 151 -9.27 -17.50 24.40
N ARG A 152 -8.60 -17.53 23.24
CA ARG A 152 -8.11 -18.78 22.66
C ARG A 152 -6.87 -19.29 23.42
N THR A 153 -6.61 -20.58 23.29
CA THR A 153 -5.35 -21.22 23.72
C THR A 153 -4.54 -21.77 22.54
N THR A 154 -4.99 -21.49 21.32
CA THR A 154 -4.46 -22.04 20.05
C THR A 154 -4.65 -21.02 18.93
N GLY A 155 -3.82 -21.12 17.88
CA GLY A 155 -3.84 -20.22 16.73
C GLY A 155 -5.12 -20.31 15.89
N LEU A 156 -5.19 -19.52 14.83
CA LEU A 156 -6.32 -19.47 13.90
C LEU A 156 -6.39 -20.70 12.97
N VAL A 157 -5.31 -21.49 12.85
CA VAL A 157 -5.26 -22.75 12.06
C VAL A 157 -6.42 -23.70 12.37
N GLU A 158 -6.87 -23.78 13.63
CA GLU A 158 -7.89 -24.74 14.08
C GLU A 158 -9.34 -24.32 13.78
N LEU A 159 -9.57 -23.10 13.26
CA LEU A 159 -10.93 -22.59 13.03
C LEU A 159 -11.61 -23.12 11.77
N GLY A 160 -10.86 -23.81 10.89
CA GLY A 160 -11.38 -24.34 9.63
C GLY A 160 -11.18 -23.39 8.44
N GLU A 161 -11.32 -23.94 7.24
CA GLU A 161 -11.09 -23.24 5.97
C GLU A 161 -12.33 -22.38 5.58
N GLU A 162 -12.10 -21.31 4.81
CA GLU A 162 -13.03 -20.21 4.51
C GLU A 162 -13.50 -19.38 5.74
N PRO A 163 -12.98 -18.15 5.98
CA PRO A 163 -12.18 -17.28 5.09
C PRO A 163 -10.67 -17.29 5.40
N LEU A 164 -10.22 -18.06 6.39
CA LEU A 164 -8.88 -17.92 6.98
C LEU A 164 -7.74 -18.37 6.07
N GLU A 165 -8.03 -19.18 5.05
CA GLU A 165 -7.04 -19.67 4.07
C GLU A 165 -6.49 -18.59 3.12
N HIS A 166 -7.03 -17.37 3.21
CA HIS A 166 -6.57 -16.18 2.49
C HIS A 166 -5.78 -15.20 3.37
N LEU A 167 -5.62 -15.48 4.67
CA LEU A 167 -4.77 -14.71 5.57
C LEU A 167 -3.28 -14.91 5.26
N MET A 168 -2.46 -14.00 5.78
CA MET A 168 -1.02 -14.20 5.90
C MET A 168 -0.74 -15.47 6.73
N PRO A 169 0.02 -16.46 6.22
CA PRO A 169 0.41 -17.63 7.01
C PRO A 169 1.10 -17.26 8.33
N GLU A 170 1.78 -16.12 8.37
CA GLU A 170 2.45 -15.57 9.54
C GLU A 170 1.51 -15.12 10.68
N VAL A 171 0.20 -14.99 10.46
CA VAL A 171 -0.79 -14.66 11.52
C VAL A 171 -1.68 -15.85 11.93
N LEU A 172 -1.43 -17.04 11.38
CA LEU A 172 -2.16 -18.26 11.73
C LEU A 172 -1.71 -18.93 13.05
N PRO A 173 -0.43 -18.88 13.48
CA PRO A 173 0.00 -19.39 14.79
C PRO A 173 -0.63 -18.63 15.97
N HIS A 174 -0.48 -19.14 17.20
CA HIS A 174 -0.84 -18.38 18.39
C HIS A 174 0.26 -17.34 18.73
N PRO A 175 -0.07 -16.10 19.14
CA PRO A 175 0.93 -15.09 19.51
C PRO A 175 1.86 -15.50 20.65
N ASP A 176 1.45 -16.37 21.57
CA ASP A 176 2.34 -16.83 22.65
C ASP A 176 3.37 -17.86 22.18
N ASP A 177 3.10 -18.56 21.08
CA ASP A 177 3.97 -19.60 20.51
C ASP A 177 4.94 -19.06 19.45
N ASP A 178 4.58 -17.99 18.73
CA ASP A 178 5.37 -17.45 17.61
C ASP A 178 5.64 -15.93 17.71
N GLU A 179 6.92 -15.57 17.66
CA GLU A 179 7.40 -14.18 17.76
C GLU A 179 6.93 -13.30 16.58
N LEU A 180 6.84 -13.86 15.37
CA LEU A 180 6.45 -13.14 14.17
C LEU A 180 4.95 -12.87 14.15
N CYS A 181 4.12 -13.87 14.47
CA CYS A 181 2.68 -13.70 14.65
C CYS A 181 2.38 -12.61 15.69
N ARG A 182 3.00 -12.70 16.88
CA ARG A 182 2.80 -11.71 17.95
C ARG A 182 3.17 -10.30 17.53
N THR A 183 4.33 -10.12 16.89
CA THR A 183 4.74 -8.78 16.43
C THR A 183 3.81 -8.25 15.33
N ILE A 184 3.33 -9.09 14.41
CA ILE A 184 2.37 -8.68 13.38
C ILE A 184 1.02 -8.28 13.99
N VAL A 185 0.45 -9.12 14.88
CA VAL A 185 -0.80 -8.82 15.60
C VAL A 185 -0.68 -7.56 16.45
N ASN A 186 0.46 -7.34 17.11
CA ASN A 186 0.74 -6.10 17.83
C ASN A 186 0.73 -4.89 16.88
N VAL A 187 1.45 -4.94 15.75
CA VAL A 187 1.47 -3.83 14.77
C VAL A 187 0.07 -3.45 14.32
N TRP A 188 -0.79 -4.42 13.99
CA TRP A 188 -2.18 -4.14 13.58
C TRP A 188 -3.06 -3.61 14.71
N THR A 189 -2.93 -4.15 15.93
CA THR A 189 -3.58 -3.61 17.13
C THR A 189 -3.23 -2.15 17.33
N ARG A 190 -1.97 -1.78 17.07
CA ARG A 190 -1.43 -0.43 17.24
C ARG A 190 -1.82 0.59 16.16
N ILE A 191 -2.23 0.17 14.96
CA ILE A 191 -2.79 1.11 13.96
C ILE A 191 -4.05 1.79 14.53
N MET A 192 -4.81 1.07 15.36
CA MET A 192 -6.04 1.58 15.99
C MET A 192 -5.78 2.50 17.18
N ASP A 193 -4.52 2.70 17.60
CA ASP A 193 -4.12 3.65 18.65
C ASP A 193 -3.94 5.08 18.12
N ALA A 194 -3.98 5.26 16.79
CA ALA A 194 -3.88 6.54 16.12
C ALA A 194 -5.20 7.33 16.18
N ASP A 195 -5.12 8.67 16.12
CA ASP A 195 -6.26 9.59 16.00
C ASP A 195 -7.04 9.45 14.68
N GLY A 196 -6.46 8.74 13.70
CA GLY A 196 -7.10 8.44 12.43
C GLY A 196 -6.26 7.57 11.49
N VAL A 197 -6.93 6.89 10.56
CA VAL A 197 -6.29 5.99 9.59
C VAL A 197 -6.63 6.42 8.17
N LEU A 198 -5.62 6.86 7.43
CA LEU A 198 -5.74 7.16 6.01
C LEU A 198 -5.47 5.86 5.23
N VAL A 199 -6.36 5.48 4.32
CA VAL A 199 -6.28 4.23 3.55
C VAL A 199 -6.10 4.58 2.07
N ASN A 200 -5.17 3.92 1.38
CA ASN A 200 -4.97 4.10 -0.05
C ASN A 200 -6.05 3.36 -0.87
N THR A 201 -7.31 3.79 -0.76
CA THR A 201 -8.46 3.24 -1.49
C THR A 201 -9.54 4.31 -1.67
N PHE A 202 -10.60 4.01 -2.42
CA PHE A 202 -11.75 4.89 -2.60
C PHE A 202 -13.07 4.15 -2.32
N GLU A 203 -14.08 4.88 -1.84
CA GLU A 203 -15.33 4.31 -1.30
C GLU A 203 -16.03 3.35 -2.27
N TRP A 204 -16.08 3.68 -3.57
CA TRP A 204 -16.73 2.83 -4.58
C TRP A 204 -16.04 1.47 -4.76
N LEU A 205 -14.70 1.41 -4.60
CA LEU A 205 -13.91 0.19 -4.82
C LEU A 205 -14.15 -0.86 -3.72
N GLU A 206 -14.39 -0.39 -2.48
CA GLU A 206 -14.44 -1.22 -1.28
C GLU A 206 -15.64 -0.87 -0.38
N ALA A 207 -16.78 -0.50 -0.96
CA ALA A 207 -17.93 0.05 -0.23
C ALA A 207 -18.37 -0.79 0.98
N GLY A 208 -18.41 -2.12 0.85
CA GLY A 208 -18.72 -3.03 1.95
C GLY A 208 -17.70 -2.96 3.10
N PRO A 209 -16.40 -3.25 2.85
CA PRO A 209 -15.33 -3.04 3.83
C PRO A 209 -15.27 -1.64 4.47
N VAL A 210 -15.46 -0.58 3.67
CA VAL A 210 -15.46 0.81 4.15
C VAL A 210 -16.66 1.07 5.07
N GLN A 211 -17.85 0.61 4.71
CA GLN A 211 -19.04 0.67 5.57
C GLN A 211 -18.85 -0.15 6.86
N ALA A 212 -18.21 -1.31 6.78
CA ALA A 212 -17.90 -2.13 7.95
C ALA A 212 -16.93 -1.43 8.91
N LEU A 213 -15.89 -0.75 8.40
CA LEU A 213 -14.96 0.07 9.20
C LEU A 213 -15.62 1.30 9.85
N MET A 214 -16.73 1.80 9.28
CA MET A 214 -17.51 2.89 9.85
C MET A 214 -18.53 2.45 10.92
N ASP A 215 -18.80 1.15 11.07
CA ASP A 215 -19.70 0.66 12.12
C ASP A 215 -18.98 0.65 13.48
N PRO A 216 -19.47 1.33 14.53
CA PRO A 216 -18.84 1.32 15.86
C PRO A 216 -18.87 -0.05 16.55
N ARG A 217 -19.55 -1.05 15.95
CA ARG A 217 -19.58 -2.45 16.39
C ARG A 217 -18.60 -3.34 15.62
N CYS A 218 -17.82 -2.78 14.69
CA CYS A 218 -16.91 -3.52 13.81
C CYS A 218 -15.96 -4.42 14.61
N VAL A 219 -15.21 -3.85 15.55
CA VAL A 219 -14.34 -4.61 16.46
C VAL A 219 -15.00 -4.74 17.83
N PRO A 220 -15.22 -5.97 18.33
CA PRO A 220 -15.80 -6.18 19.66
C PRO A 220 -15.01 -5.46 20.76
N GLY A 221 -15.70 -4.56 21.48
CA GLY A 221 -15.12 -3.81 22.61
C GLY A 221 -14.23 -2.61 22.24
N ARG A 222 -14.04 -2.28 20.94
CA ARG A 222 -13.23 -1.14 20.50
C ARG A 222 -13.94 -0.34 19.40
N VAL A 223 -14.23 0.93 19.68
CA VAL A 223 -14.59 1.90 18.63
C VAL A 223 -13.35 2.19 17.78
N LEU A 224 -13.48 2.12 16.46
CA LEU A 224 -12.38 2.42 15.54
C LEU A 224 -12.14 3.93 15.42
N PRO A 225 -10.89 4.38 15.23
CA PRO A 225 -10.62 5.77 14.89
C PRO A 225 -11.13 6.11 13.48
N PRO A 226 -11.37 7.39 13.16
CA PRO A 226 -11.84 7.82 11.85
C PRO A 226 -10.99 7.27 10.69
N VAL A 227 -11.66 6.69 9.68
CA VAL A 227 -11.03 6.16 8.47
C VAL A 227 -11.25 7.12 7.29
N TYR A 228 -10.19 7.40 6.54
CA TYR A 228 -10.20 8.32 5.40
C TYR A 228 -9.71 7.57 4.15
N CYS A 229 -10.61 7.30 3.20
CA CYS A 229 -10.26 6.61 1.95
C CYS A 229 -9.78 7.65 0.92
N ILE A 230 -8.47 7.82 0.79
CA ILE A 230 -7.83 8.94 0.05
C ILE A 230 -7.15 8.52 -1.27
N GLY A 231 -7.49 7.36 -1.81
CA GLY A 231 -6.85 6.77 -2.99
C GLY A 231 -7.66 6.91 -4.30
N PRO A 232 -7.12 6.42 -5.42
CA PRO A 232 -5.84 5.72 -5.53
C PRO A 232 -4.64 6.67 -5.66
N LEU A 233 -3.79 6.67 -4.64
CA LEU A 233 -2.47 7.29 -4.68
C LEU A 233 -1.52 6.32 -5.38
N VAL A 234 -1.29 6.59 -6.67
CA VAL A 234 -0.35 5.86 -7.55
C VAL A 234 0.78 6.78 -7.99
N GLY A 235 1.90 6.19 -8.43
CA GLY A 235 3.04 6.96 -8.93
C GLY A 235 2.77 7.57 -10.30
N ASP A 236 2.88 8.89 -10.41
CA ASP A 236 2.80 9.64 -11.67
C ASP A 236 3.97 9.23 -12.59
N GLY A 237 3.67 8.46 -13.64
CA GLY A 237 4.65 7.74 -14.45
C GLY A 237 5.56 8.64 -15.27
N ALA A 238 6.67 9.08 -14.68
CA ALA A 238 7.76 9.84 -15.34
C ALA A 238 7.32 11.15 -16.04
N SER A 239 6.29 11.82 -15.50
CA SER A 239 5.72 13.09 -16.01
C SER A 239 6.46 14.36 -15.54
N GLY A 240 7.81 14.32 -15.42
CA GLY A 240 8.59 15.44 -14.90
C GLY A 240 10.06 15.49 -15.33
N GLY A 241 10.42 16.56 -16.06
CA GLY A 241 11.80 17.03 -16.24
C GLY A 241 12.61 16.36 -17.36
N GLU A 242 12.69 17.04 -18.51
CA GLU A 242 13.56 16.71 -19.66
C GLU A 242 13.37 15.33 -20.32
N ALA A 243 14.00 15.15 -21.48
CA ALA A 243 13.96 13.91 -22.25
C ALA A 243 14.95 12.88 -21.68
N VAL A 244 14.65 12.35 -20.48
CA VAL A 244 15.28 11.11 -19.99
C VAL A 244 15.05 10.04 -21.06
N ASN A 245 16.15 9.51 -21.63
CA ASN A 245 16.13 8.67 -22.83
C ASN A 245 15.03 7.60 -22.75
N ARG A 246 14.00 7.75 -23.59
CA ARG A 246 12.79 6.92 -23.56
C ARG A 246 13.19 5.47 -23.79
N HIS A 247 12.95 4.62 -22.79
CA HIS A 247 13.44 3.25 -22.77
C HIS A 247 12.98 2.48 -24.02
N GLU A 248 13.85 1.63 -24.57
CA GLU A 248 13.59 0.89 -25.82
C GLU A 248 12.28 0.09 -25.80
N CYS A 249 11.93 -0.48 -24.64
CA CYS A 249 10.65 -1.16 -24.41
C CYS A 249 9.43 -0.26 -24.69
N SER A 250 9.49 1.04 -24.41
CA SER A 250 8.40 1.98 -24.69
C SER A 250 8.27 2.25 -26.20
N ALA A 251 9.38 2.33 -26.94
CA ALA A 251 9.35 2.43 -28.39
C ALA A 251 8.86 1.13 -29.05
N TRP A 252 9.19 -0.02 -28.47
CA TRP A 252 8.66 -1.32 -28.89
C TRP A 252 7.15 -1.44 -28.63
N LEU A 253 6.66 -0.96 -27.48
CA LEU A 253 5.23 -0.95 -27.13
C LEU A 253 4.40 -0.09 -28.09
N ASP A 254 4.88 1.11 -28.44
CA ASP A 254 4.20 2.01 -29.40
C ASP A 254 3.98 1.35 -30.77
N ALA A 255 4.85 0.42 -31.18
CA ALA A 255 4.75 -0.31 -32.43
C ALA A 255 3.76 -1.50 -32.40
N GLN A 256 3.16 -1.82 -31.24
CA GLN A 256 2.21 -2.93 -31.12
C GLN A 256 0.75 -2.46 -31.24
N PRO A 257 -0.16 -3.29 -31.78
CA PRO A 257 -1.59 -2.98 -31.79
C PRO A 257 -2.14 -2.73 -30.37
N ALA A 258 -3.06 -1.77 -30.24
CA ALA A 258 -3.65 -1.40 -28.96
C ALA A 258 -4.24 -2.61 -28.22
N ARG A 259 -3.91 -2.76 -26.93
CA ARG A 259 -4.34 -3.87 -26.05
C ARG A 259 -3.92 -5.28 -26.52
N SER A 260 -2.89 -5.41 -27.38
CA SER A 260 -2.38 -6.71 -27.87
C SER A 260 -1.13 -7.25 -27.15
N VAL A 261 -0.70 -6.59 -26.07
CA VAL A 261 0.50 -6.94 -25.28
C VAL A 261 0.12 -7.28 -23.84
N VAL A 262 0.62 -8.41 -23.33
CA VAL A 262 0.53 -8.79 -21.91
C VAL A 262 1.65 -8.10 -21.11
N PHE A 263 1.34 -7.55 -19.92
CA PHE A 263 2.32 -6.94 -19.00
C PHE A 263 2.23 -7.49 -17.56
N LEU A 264 3.33 -7.37 -16.80
CA LEU A 264 3.86 -8.40 -15.91
C LEU A 264 4.99 -7.76 -15.03
N CYS A 265 5.10 -7.72 -13.67
CA CYS A 265 4.11 -7.37 -12.64
C CYS A 265 4.40 -7.73 -11.13
N PHE A 266 5.49 -8.41 -10.71
CA PHE A 266 5.64 -8.98 -9.33
C PHE A 266 6.13 -7.97 -8.26
N GLY A 267 6.16 -6.67 -8.60
CA GLY A 267 6.71 -5.65 -7.71
C GLY A 267 8.21 -5.81 -7.44
N SER A 268 8.72 -5.06 -6.47
CA SER A 268 10.16 -4.85 -6.25
C SER A 268 10.87 -5.93 -5.41
N ARG A 269 10.13 -6.91 -4.86
CA ARG A 269 10.67 -7.91 -3.93
C ARG A 269 10.27 -9.36 -4.25
N GLY A 270 9.48 -9.59 -5.31
CA GLY A 270 9.17 -10.92 -5.80
C GLY A 270 10.40 -11.65 -6.34
N SER A 271 10.49 -12.95 -6.09
CA SER A 271 11.51 -13.83 -6.66
C SER A 271 10.91 -15.22 -6.94
N LEU A 272 11.41 -15.88 -7.98
CA LEU A 272 10.94 -17.20 -8.43
C LEU A 272 12.13 -18.12 -8.69
N SER A 273 11.88 -19.44 -8.67
CA SER A 273 12.86 -20.44 -9.09
C SER A 273 13.11 -20.38 -10.60
N VAL A 274 14.29 -20.87 -11.04
CA VAL A 274 14.63 -20.94 -12.47
C VAL A 274 13.67 -21.88 -13.20
N GLU A 275 13.23 -22.93 -12.51
CA GLU A 275 12.24 -23.91 -12.95
C GLU A 275 10.90 -23.22 -13.23
N GLN A 276 10.45 -22.36 -12.32
CA GLN A 276 9.22 -21.60 -12.51
C GLN A 276 9.33 -20.58 -13.65
N ILE A 277 10.49 -19.94 -13.82
CA ILE A 277 10.76 -19.02 -14.95
C ILE A 277 10.69 -19.78 -16.29
N ARG A 278 11.16 -21.03 -16.37
CA ARG A 278 11.04 -21.87 -17.59
C ARG A 278 9.57 -22.16 -17.93
N GLU A 279 8.74 -22.50 -16.96
CA GLU A 279 7.30 -22.72 -17.19
C GLU A 279 6.61 -21.44 -17.71
N ILE A 280 6.91 -20.28 -17.12
CA ILE A 280 6.36 -18.98 -17.57
C ILE A 280 6.79 -18.69 -19.01
N ALA A 281 8.08 -18.83 -19.34
CA ALA A 281 8.59 -18.63 -20.69
C ALA A 281 7.88 -19.52 -21.71
N THR A 282 7.72 -20.80 -21.36
CA THR A 282 7.10 -21.81 -22.22
C THR A 282 5.61 -21.51 -22.43
N GLY A 283 4.87 -21.17 -21.37
CA GLY A 283 3.45 -20.82 -21.47
C GLY A 283 3.19 -19.52 -22.24
N LEU A 284 4.06 -18.52 -22.06
CA LEU A 284 4.02 -17.29 -22.87
C LEU A 284 4.30 -17.58 -24.35
N GLU A 285 5.29 -18.41 -24.68
CA GLU A 285 5.57 -18.78 -26.07
C GLU A 285 4.42 -19.59 -26.70
N MET A 286 3.87 -20.56 -25.96
CA MET A 286 2.70 -21.34 -26.35
C MET A 286 1.48 -20.45 -26.60
N SER A 287 1.32 -19.36 -25.84
CA SER A 287 0.15 -18.47 -25.95
C SER A 287 0.07 -17.74 -27.29
N ARG A 288 1.21 -17.60 -27.99
CA ARG A 288 1.40 -16.78 -29.20
C ARG A 288 1.01 -15.30 -29.06
N GLN A 289 0.74 -14.84 -27.84
CA GLN A 289 0.49 -13.43 -27.53
C GLN A 289 1.81 -12.64 -27.49
N ARG A 290 1.74 -11.34 -27.76
CA ARG A 290 2.88 -10.43 -27.49
C ARG A 290 2.95 -10.21 -26.00
N PHE A 291 4.15 -10.19 -25.43
CA PHE A 291 4.35 -9.86 -24.03
C PHE A 291 5.52 -8.89 -23.87
N LEU A 292 5.40 -7.94 -22.95
CA LEU A 292 6.55 -7.24 -22.38
C LEU A 292 6.81 -7.85 -21.00
N TRP A 293 7.80 -8.73 -20.92
CA TRP A 293 8.09 -9.44 -19.69
C TRP A 293 8.94 -8.58 -18.75
N ALA A 294 8.36 -8.16 -17.62
CA ALA A 294 9.14 -7.68 -16.47
C ALA A 294 8.93 -8.50 -15.17
N PHE A 295 7.81 -9.24 -15.00
CA PHE A 295 7.53 -10.25 -13.94
C PHE A 295 6.16 -10.98 -14.17
N VAL A 296 5.14 -11.00 -13.27
CA VAL A 296 3.66 -11.30 -13.41
C VAL A 296 2.92 -10.65 -12.21
N THR A 297 1.61 -10.29 -12.17
CA THR A 297 1.09 -9.53 -10.99
C THR A 297 1.08 -10.32 -9.68
N HIS A 298 1.84 -9.82 -8.69
CA HIS A 298 1.89 -10.33 -7.33
C HIS A 298 0.68 -9.95 -6.45
N CYS A 299 -0.34 -9.25 -6.98
CA CYS A 299 -1.47 -8.72 -6.19
C CYS A 299 -1.08 -7.77 -5.03
N GLY A 300 0.14 -7.22 -5.03
CA GLY A 300 0.52 -6.14 -4.11
C GLY A 300 -0.33 -4.90 -4.39
N TRP A 301 -0.85 -4.25 -3.33
CA TRP A 301 -1.94 -3.29 -3.46
C TRP A 301 -1.63 -2.11 -4.39
N ASN A 302 -0.45 -1.49 -4.28
CA ASN A 302 -0.02 -0.41 -5.18
C ASN A 302 -0.12 -0.80 -6.67
N SER A 303 0.35 -2.01 -7.04
CA SER A 303 0.27 -2.48 -8.44
C SER A 303 -1.14 -2.89 -8.87
N THR A 304 -2.04 -3.14 -7.93
CA THR A 304 -3.48 -3.29 -8.19
C THR A 304 -4.10 -1.94 -8.55
N LEU A 305 -3.79 -0.90 -7.78
CA LEU A 305 -4.23 0.47 -8.06
C LEU A 305 -3.63 1.03 -9.36
N GLU A 306 -2.34 0.78 -9.62
CA GLU A 306 -1.67 1.14 -10.88
C GLU A 306 -2.37 0.50 -12.09
N ALA A 307 -2.78 -0.77 -11.98
CA ALA A 307 -3.50 -1.47 -13.05
C ALA A 307 -4.95 -0.98 -13.23
N ILE A 308 -5.65 -0.65 -12.14
CA ILE A 308 -6.95 0.04 -12.20
C ILE A 308 -6.78 1.39 -12.92
N MET A 309 -5.82 2.22 -12.52
CA MET A 309 -5.54 3.51 -13.13
C MET A 309 -5.01 3.40 -14.58
N ALA A 310 -4.40 2.28 -14.97
CA ALA A 310 -4.08 1.98 -16.36
C ALA A 310 -5.32 1.52 -17.17
N GLY A 311 -6.29 0.87 -16.53
CA GLY A 311 -7.41 0.18 -17.19
C GLY A 311 -7.02 -1.21 -17.71
N VAL A 312 -6.19 -1.94 -16.96
CA VAL A 312 -5.55 -3.21 -17.34
C VAL A 312 -6.02 -4.34 -16.42
N PRO A 313 -6.61 -5.44 -16.95
CA PRO A 313 -7.03 -6.58 -16.15
C PRO A 313 -5.85 -7.43 -15.66
N LEU A 314 -6.04 -8.18 -14.59
CA LEU A 314 -4.95 -8.79 -13.80
C LEU A 314 -4.88 -10.32 -13.93
N LEU A 315 -3.66 -10.86 -14.12
CA LEU A 315 -3.33 -12.28 -13.96
C LEU A 315 -2.71 -12.50 -12.58
N CYS A 316 -3.52 -12.94 -11.63
CA CYS A 316 -3.24 -12.90 -10.19
C CYS A 316 -2.39 -14.07 -9.72
N TRP A 317 -1.21 -13.76 -9.18
CA TRP A 317 -0.26 -14.72 -8.60
C TRP A 317 0.35 -14.16 -7.31
N PRO A 318 -0.38 -14.21 -6.19
CA PRO A 318 0.12 -13.74 -4.91
C PRO A 318 1.30 -14.57 -4.40
N LEU A 319 2.25 -13.92 -3.73
CA LEU A 319 3.53 -14.51 -3.29
C LEU A 319 3.81 -14.37 -1.78
N TYR A 320 3.48 -13.23 -1.16
CA TYR A 320 3.82 -12.92 0.24
C TYR A 320 2.90 -11.84 0.85
N ALA A 321 2.94 -11.65 2.17
CA ALA A 321 2.11 -10.66 2.87
C ALA A 321 0.60 -10.80 2.53
N GLU A 322 -0.15 -9.71 2.51
CA GLU A 322 -1.61 -9.72 2.34
C GLU A 322 -2.07 -10.02 0.90
N GLN A 323 -1.14 -10.31 -0.02
CA GLN A 323 -1.42 -10.55 -1.44
C GLN A 323 -2.44 -11.67 -1.66
N MET A 324 -2.48 -12.68 -0.78
CA MET A 324 -3.46 -13.77 -0.80
C MET A 324 -4.89 -13.24 -0.64
N LEU A 325 -5.09 -12.28 0.27
CA LEU A 325 -6.36 -11.58 0.46
C LEU A 325 -6.64 -10.60 -0.68
N ASN A 326 -5.65 -9.78 -1.07
CA ASN A 326 -5.79 -8.85 -2.21
C ASN A 326 -6.22 -9.58 -3.50
N LYS A 327 -5.69 -10.78 -3.75
CA LYS A 327 -6.10 -11.64 -4.87
C LYS A 327 -7.61 -11.87 -4.87
N VAL A 328 -8.19 -12.19 -3.72
CA VAL A 328 -9.63 -12.46 -3.58
C VAL A 328 -10.45 -11.21 -3.84
N LEU A 329 -9.98 -10.05 -3.38
CA LEU A 329 -10.60 -8.77 -3.69
C LEU A 329 -10.58 -8.54 -5.22
N ILE A 330 -9.46 -8.79 -5.89
CA ILE A 330 -9.28 -8.60 -7.33
C ILE A 330 -10.14 -9.56 -8.17
N THR A 331 -10.17 -10.86 -7.82
CA THR A 331 -10.83 -11.90 -8.62
C THR A 331 -12.30 -12.11 -8.28
N VAL A 332 -12.69 -11.97 -7.00
CA VAL A 332 -14.06 -12.24 -6.53
C VAL A 332 -14.87 -10.97 -6.31
N ALA A 333 -14.35 -9.99 -5.57
CA ALA A 333 -15.12 -8.79 -5.20
C ALA A 333 -15.18 -7.75 -6.33
N MET A 334 -14.05 -7.44 -6.95
CA MET A 334 -13.93 -6.52 -8.08
C MET A 334 -14.17 -7.22 -9.43
N GLY A 335 -13.79 -8.50 -9.53
CA GLY A 335 -13.86 -9.29 -10.76
C GLY A 335 -13.02 -8.72 -11.91
N ILE A 336 -11.91 -8.02 -11.63
CA ILE A 336 -11.03 -7.37 -12.63
C ILE A 336 -9.78 -8.19 -12.99
N GLY A 337 -9.60 -9.36 -12.35
CA GLY A 337 -8.56 -10.32 -12.69
C GLY A 337 -9.01 -11.77 -12.56
N VAL A 338 -8.14 -12.69 -12.97
CA VAL A 338 -8.28 -14.14 -12.78
C VAL A 338 -7.04 -14.68 -12.09
N GLU A 339 -7.17 -15.72 -11.26
CA GLU A 339 -6.02 -16.38 -10.65
C GLU A 339 -5.34 -17.38 -11.58
N LEU A 340 -4.02 -17.51 -11.41
CA LEU A 340 -3.21 -18.57 -12.01
C LEU A 340 -3.15 -19.76 -11.03
N GLU A 341 -3.74 -20.88 -11.41
CA GLU A 341 -3.88 -22.07 -10.57
C GLU A 341 -2.52 -22.70 -10.21
N GLY A 342 -2.38 -23.19 -8.98
CA GLY A 342 -1.13 -23.72 -8.44
C GLY A 342 -0.27 -22.73 -7.64
N TYR A 343 -0.66 -21.43 -7.55
CA TYR A 343 0.06 -20.45 -6.72
C TYR A 343 0.26 -20.91 -5.26
N LYS A 344 -0.76 -21.49 -4.61
CA LYS A 344 -0.66 -22.08 -3.25
C LYS A 344 0.37 -23.19 -3.14
N ALA A 345 0.60 -23.95 -4.21
CA ALA A 345 1.59 -25.02 -4.26
C ALA A 345 3.01 -24.50 -4.60
N GLY A 346 3.17 -23.18 -4.79
CA GLY A 346 4.43 -22.56 -5.19
C GLY A 346 4.89 -22.90 -6.62
N PHE A 347 4.03 -23.54 -7.44
CA PHE A 347 4.39 -23.96 -8.79
C PHE A 347 3.21 -23.94 -9.77
N ILE A 348 3.37 -23.18 -10.85
CA ILE A 348 2.39 -22.96 -11.92
C ILE A 348 2.96 -23.46 -13.24
N LYS A 349 2.17 -24.24 -13.99
CA LYS A 349 2.62 -24.91 -15.22
C LYS A 349 2.50 -24.05 -16.46
N ALA A 350 3.31 -24.32 -17.48
CA ALA A 350 3.29 -23.65 -18.78
C ALA A 350 1.90 -23.65 -19.44
N ALA A 351 1.18 -24.79 -19.39
CA ALA A 351 -0.16 -24.90 -19.95
C ALA A 351 -1.21 -24.03 -19.23
N GLU A 352 -1.02 -23.76 -17.94
CA GLU A 352 -1.89 -22.87 -17.15
C GLU A 352 -1.59 -21.40 -17.46
N VAL A 353 -0.31 -21.04 -17.57
CA VAL A 353 0.12 -19.71 -18.06
C VAL A 353 -0.41 -19.47 -19.48
N GLU A 354 -0.34 -20.44 -20.40
CA GLU A 354 -0.96 -20.33 -21.72
C GLU A 354 -2.47 -20.05 -21.60
N THR A 355 -3.17 -20.93 -20.87
CA THR A 355 -4.64 -20.92 -20.79
C THR A 355 -5.17 -19.59 -20.26
N LYS A 356 -4.64 -19.10 -19.13
CA LYS A 356 -5.11 -17.84 -18.52
C LYS A 356 -4.67 -16.60 -19.31
N VAL A 357 -3.49 -16.60 -19.93
CA VAL A 357 -3.08 -15.52 -20.86
C VAL A 357 -4.04 -15.43 -22.05
N ARG A 358 -4.37 -16.56 -22.68
CA ARG A 358 -5.28 -16.59 -23.82
C ARG A 358 -6.73 -16.29 -23.42
N LEU A 359 -7.16 -16.71 -22.23
CA LEU A 359 -8.43 -16.30 -21.63
C LEU A 359 -8.49 -14.77 -21.52
N VAL A 360 -7.51 -14.12 -20.90
CA VAL A 360 -7.52 -12.66 -20.74
C VAL A 360 -7.44 -11.94 -22.09
N MET A 361 -6.63 -12.43 -23.04
CA MET A 361 -6.44 -11.75 -24.33
C MET A 361 -7.60 -12.00 -25.32
N GLU A 362 -7.90 -13.26 -25.64
CA GLU A 362 -8.75 -13.67 -26.77
C GLU A 362 -10.24 -13.81 -26.41
N SER A 363 -10.56 -14.21 -25.18
CA SER A 363 -11.90 -14.70 -24.82
C SER A 363 -12.96 -13.60 -24.58
N GLN A 364 -14.21 -14.03 -24.38
CA GLN A 364 -15.30 -13.16 -23.94
C GLN A 364 -15.10 -12.65 -22.51
N GLU A 365 -14.70 -13.53 -21.59
CA GLU A 365 -14.35 -13.18 -20.21
C GLU A 365 -13.23 -12.13 -20.18
N GLY A 366 -12.22 -12.27 -21.04
CA GLY A 366 -11.16 -11.28 -21.26
C GLY A 366 -11.66 -9.90 -21.69
N ARG A 367 -12.75 -9.83 -22.45
CA ARG A 367 -13.41 -8.55 -22.82
C ARG A 367 -14.20 -7.97 -21.65
N GLU A 368 -14.82 -8.80 -20.83
CA GLU A 368 -15.60 -8.36 -19.66
C GLU A 368 -14.70 -7.90 -18.51
N LEU A 369 -13.58 -8.58 -18.27
CA LEU A 369 -12.50 -8.13 -17.38
C LEU A 369 -12.01 -6.73 -17.78
N ARG A 370 -11.76 -6.51 -19.07
CA ARG A 370 -11.42 -5.19 -19.64
C ARG A 370 -12.53 -4.15 -19.47
N ALA A 371 -13.80 -4.54 -19.57
CA ALA A 371 -14.92 -3.61 -19.37
C ALA A 371 -15.05 -3.19 -17.90
N ARG A 372 -14.95 -4.13 -16.96
CA ARG A 372 -15.04 -3.87 -15.52
C ARG A 372 -13.90 -2.97 -15.05
N VAL A 373 -12.64 -3.26 -15.39
CA VAL A 373 -11.50 -2.42 -14.98
C VAL A 373 -11.53 -1.00 -15.60
N VAL A 374 -12.16 -0.82 -16.77
CA VAL A 374 -12.38 0.53 -17.34
C VAL A 374 -13.42 1.33 -16.56
N GLU A 375 -14.47 0.70 -16.03
CA GLU A 375 -15.39 1.38 -15.12
C GLU A 375 -14.72 1.63 -13.75
N CYS A 376 -13.95 0.69 -13.20
CA CYS A 376 -13.14 0.93 -11.99
C CYS A 376 -12.19 2.12 -12.16
N LYS A 377 -11.55 2.26 -13.33
CA LYS A 377 -10.72 3.42 -13.69
C LYS A 377 -11.52 4.73 -13.67
N LYS A 378 -12.71 4.74 -14.26
CA LYS A 378 -13.59 5.91 -14.31
C LYS A 378 -14.02 6.34 -12.90
N GLN A 379 -14.42 5.38 -12.06
CA GLN A 379 -14.80 5.64 -10.67
C GLN A 379 -13.60 6.10 -9.82
N ALA A 380 -12.41 5.56 -10.07
CA ALA A 380 -11.17 6.02 -9.46
C ALA A 380 -10.82 7.48 -9.84
N CYS A 381 -11.04 7.89 -11.09
CA CYS A 381 -10.91 9.29 -11.48
C CYS A 381 -11.93 10.17 -10.75
N THR A 382 -13.21 9.81 -10.75
CA THR A 382 -14.27 10.59 -10.07
C THR A 382 -14.12 10.65 -8.55
N ALA A 383 -13.45 9.68 -7.90
CA ALA A 383 -13.09 9.77 -6.49
C ALA A 383 -12.03 10.85 -6.20
N MET A 384 -11.17 11.15 -7.17
CA MET A 384 -10.01 12.06 -7.09
C MET A 384 -10.25 13.44 -7.75
N GLU A 385 -11.41 13.66 -8.36
CA GLU A 385 -11.88 14.97 -8.86
C GLU A 385 -12.34 15.87 -7.68
N ASP A 386 -12.33 17.20 -7.86
CA ASP A 386 -12.80 18.17 -6.86
C ASP A 386 -14.21 17.82 -6.33
N GLY A 387 -14.35 17.60 -5.02
CA GLY A 387 -15.60 17.15 -4.38
C GLY A 387 -15.89 15.64 -4.51
N GLY A 388 -14.99 14.86 -5.12
CA GLY A 388 -15.02 13.41 -5.15
C GLY A 388 -14.82 12.78 -3.77
N SER A 389 -15.13 11.50 -3.60
CA SER A 389 -15.15 10.86 -2.28
C SER A 389 -13.78 10.82 -1.58
N SER A 390 -12.68 10.78 -2.33
CA SER A 390 -11.32 10.78 -1.78
C SER A 390 -10.75 12.18 -1.59
N ASP A 391 -11.11 13.16 -2.44
CA ASP A 391 -10.90 14.59 -2.18
C ASP A 391 -11.61 15.04 -0.89
N ALA A 392 -12.89 14.69 -0.74
CA ALA A 392 -13.69 15.00 0.43
C ALA A 392 -13.17 14.28 1.69
N ALA A 393 -12.70 13.03 1.58
CA ALA A 393 -12.07 12.31 2.69
C ALA A 393 -10.74 12.94 3.13
N PHE A 394 -9.91 13.41 2.19
CA PHE A 394 -8.66 14.10 2.51
C PHE A 394 -8.91 15.50 3.11
N SER A 395 -9.89 16.23 2.56
CA SER A 395 -10.34 17.52 3.10
C SER A 395 -10.88 17.38 4.54
N ARG A 396 -11.63 16.30 4.82
CA ARG A 396 -12.06 15.97 6.19
C ARG A 396 -10.87 15.70 7.11
N PHE A 397 -9.92 14.87 6.68
CA PHE A 397 -8.68 14.61 7.44
C PHE A 397 -7.93 15.89 7.80
N LEU A 398 -7.76 16.83 6.85
CA LEU A 398 -7.09 18.11 7.12
C LEU A 398 -7.85 18.94 8.17
N SER A 399 -9.18 19.01 8.08
CA SER A 399 -9.98 19.70 9.10
C SER A 399 -9.92 19.02 10.46
N ASP A 400 -9.89 17.69 10.51
CA ASP A 400 -9.74 16.94 11.77
C ASP A 400 -8.34 17.14 12.40
N VAL A 401 -7.28 17.28 11.59
CA VAL A 401 -5.93 17.68 12.04
C VAL A 401 -5.96 19.08 12.68
N GLU A 402 -6.56 20.06 12.01
CA GLU A 402 -6.69 21.43 12.53
C GLU A 402 -7.49 21.45 13.84
N ASN A 403 -8.65 20.79 13.87
CA ASN A 403 -9.53 20.70 15.04
C ASN A 403 -8.91 19.99 16.25
N LEU A 404 -7.94 19.09 16.05
CA LEU A 404 -7.19 18.44 17.13
C LEU A 404 -5.97 19.27 17.56
N ALA A 405 -5.28 19.92 16.62
CA ALA A 405 -4.14 20.79 16.91
C ALA A 405 -4.53 22.05 17.72
N GLU A 406 -5.78 22.53 17.63
CA GLU A 406 -6.30 23.62 18.46
C GLU A 406 -6.63 23.21 19.92
N ARG A 407 -6.77 21.92 20.21
CA ARG A 407 -7.19 21.42 21.54
C ARG A 407 -6.02 21.14 22.48
N VAL A 408 -4.78 21.29 22.01
CA VAL A 408 -3.56 20.69 22.59
C VAL A 408 -2.36 21.62 22.46
#